data_AF-A0A7X6TYM1-F1
#
_entry.id   AF-A0A7X6TYM1-F1
#
_cell.length_a   1.000
_cell.length_b   1.000
_cell.length_c   1.000
_cell.angle_alpha   90.00
_cell.angle_beta   90.00
_cell.angle_gamma   90.00
#
_symmetry.space_group_name_H-M   'P 1'
#
loop_
_entity.id
_entity.type
_entity.pdbx_description
1 polymer ?
#
loop_
_entity_poly.entity_id
_entity_poly.type
_entity_poly.pdbx_seq_one_letter_code
_entity_poly.pdbx_strand_id
1 'polypeptide(L)'
;SSLSLEKQSACIQFSEEGFTLNNSIYYNDYRISTRIRFTVMHEIGHIMLNHLEDSDDAELEANFFAGYILVPPVLVYAHDKTNDIDQDRIRNLFDVSNPVAENSYNYYKKWIQRNSNLFGLSPVDTFIYNHFFSIPATT
;
A
#
# COMPACT_ATOMS: atom_id res chain seq x y z
N SER A 1 15.81 -16.07 1.42
CA SER A 1 16.84 -15.03 1.38
C SER A 1 18.00 -15.36 0.44
N SER A 2 18.53 -14.34 -0.26
CA SER A 2 19.74 -14.41 -1.11
C SER A 2 21.04 -14.06 -0.36
N LEU A 3 20.93 -13.60 0.90
CA LEU A 3 22.06 -13.20 1.75
C LEU A 3 22.55 -14.36 2.62
N SER A 4 23.82 -14.32 3.04
CA SER A 4 24.33 -15.22 4.10
C SER A 4 23.67 -14.91 5.45
N LEU A 5 23.65 -15.88 6.37
CA LEU A 5 23.08 -15.68 7.71
C LEU A 5 23.67 -14.48 8.45
N GLU A 6 25.00 -14.30 8.38
CA GLU A 6 25.69 -13.16 8.98
C GLU A 6 25.18 -11.82 8.42
N LYS A 7 25.01 -11.73 7.09
CA LYS A 7 24.47 -10.53 6.44
C LYS A 7 23.00 -10.30 6.77
N GLN A 8 22.19 -11.37 6.87
CA GLN A 8 20.80 -11.27 7.31
C GLN A 8 20.72 -10.72 8.73
N SER A 9 21.52 -11.25 9.68
CA SER A 9 21.57 -10.75 11.05
C SER A 9 21.98 -9.28 11.12
N ALA A 10 22.97 -8.87 10.33
CA ALA A 10 23.37 -7.46 10.25
C ALA A 10 22.24 -6.56 9.71
N CYS A 11 21.52 -7.00 8.67
CA CYS A 11 20.37 -6.25 8.13
C CYS A 11 19.25 -6.11 9.16
N ILE A 12 18.90 -7.20 9.86
CA ILE A 12 17.85 -7.21 10.88
C ILE A 12 18.22 -6.32 12.07
N GLN A 13 19.50 -6.30 12.45
CA GLN A 13 19.99 -5.41 13.52
C GLN A 13 19.92 -3.93 13.11
N PHE A 14 20.13 -3.62 11.82
CA PHE A 14 20.02 -2.27 11.29
C PHE A 14 18.54 -1.82 11.20
N SER A 15 17.67 -2.67 10.66
CA SER A 15 16.23 -2.42 10.59
C SER A 15 15.46 -3.74 10.71
N GLU A 16 14.51 -3.78 11.64
CA GLU A 16 13.70 -4.98 11.88
C GLU A 16 12.72 -5.28 10.73
N GLU A 17 12.32 -4.25 9.97
CA GLU A 17 11.35 -4.36 8.89
C GLU A 17 12.03 -4.38 7.51
N GLY A 18 12.73 -3.30 7.15
CA GLY A 18 13.38 -3.12 5.85
C GLY A 18 14.03 -1.75 5.71
N PHE A 19 14.76 -1.55 4.62
CA PHE A 19 15.41 -0.29 4.25
C PHE A 19 15.85 -0.31 2.79
N THR A 20 16.10 0.87 2.24
CA THR A 20 16.69 1.05 0.91
C THR A 20 18.15 1.47 1.01
N LEU A 21 19.03 0.78 0.28
CA LEU A 21 20.44 1.15 0.14
C LEU A 21 20.86 1.07 -1.33
N ASN A 22 21.36 2.17 -1.88
CA ASN A 22 21.80 2.26 -3.28
C ASN A 22 20.76 1.71 -4.28
N ASN A 23 19.50 2.17 -4.18
CA ASN A 23 18.35 1.72 -4.99
C ASN A 23 18.03 0.22 -4.87
N SER A 24 18.60 -0.48 -3.89
CA SER A 24 18.27 -1.87 -3.57
C SER A 24 17.45 -1.91 -2.28
N ILE A 25 16.30 -2.59 -2.34
CA ILE A 25 15.42 -2.77 -1.18
C ILE A 25 15.85 -4.03 -0.44
N TYR A 26 16.14 -3.86 0.85
CA TYR A 26 16.38 -4.92 1.81
C TYR A 26 15.15 -5.02 2.72
N TYR A 27 14.63 -6.23 2.91
CA TYR A 27 13.48 -6.47 3.76
C TYR A 27 13.66 -7.75 4.55
N ASN A 28 13.03 -7.81 5.72
CA ASN A 28 13.06 -8.97 6.60
C ASN A 28 12.10 -10.06 6.08
N ASP A 29 12.64 -11.10 5.44
CA ASP A 29 11.85 -12.20 4.89
C ASP A 29 11.34 -13.21 5.93
N TYR A 30 11.62 -13.00 7.23
CA TYR A 30 11.01 -13.72 8.34
C TYR A 30 9.65 -13.15 8.77
N ARG A 31 9.26 -11.97 8.25
CA ARG A 31 7.94 -11.37 8.53
C ARG A 31 6.83 -12.10 7.77
N ILE A 32 5.59 -11.94 8.23
CA ILE A 32 4.42 -12.44 7.51
C ILE A 32 4.26 -11.72 6.16
N SER A 33 3.64 -12.37 5.17
CA SER A 33 3.51 -11.87 3.80
C SER A 33 2.93 -10.45 3.72
N THR A 34 1.89 -10.15 4.49
CA THR A 34 1.24 -8.84 4.50
C THR A 34 2.17 -7.72 5.01
N ARG A 35 3.07 -8.04 5.95
CA ARG A 35 4.08 -7.11 6.46
C ARG A 35 5.19 -6.92 5.44
N ILE A 36 5.69 -8.01 4.83
CA ILE A 36 6.67 -7.93 3.74
C ILE A 36 6.15 -7.05 2.59
N ARG A 37 4.91 -7.30 2.13
CA ARG A 37 4.28 -6.51 1.06
C ARG A 37 4.20 -5.03 1.42
N PHE A 38 3.82 -4.71 2.65
CA PHE A 38 3.77 -3.33 3.12
C PHE A 38 5.15 -2.68 3.16
N THR A 39 6.14 -3.33 3.78
CA THR A 39 7.50 -2.81 3.86
C THR A 39 8.09 -2.57 2.48
N VAL A 40 7.96 -3.51 1.55
CA VAL A 40 8.48 -3.32 0.18
C VAL A 40 7.79 -2.13 -0.52
N MET A 41 6.47 -1.97 -0.36
CA MET A 41 5.77 -0.81 -0.93
C MET A 41 6.13 0.52 -0.26
N HIS A 42 6.43 0.50 1.04
CA HIS A 42 6.90 1.65 1.79
C HIS A 42 8.27 2.12 1.29
N GLU A 43 9.22 1.20 1.11
CA GLU A 43 10.53 1.48 0.51
C GLU A 43 10.42 1.99 -0.93
N ILE A 44 9.51 1.42 -1.73
CA ILE A 44 9.18 1.95 -3.06
C ILE A 44 8.65 3.39 -2.95
N GLY A 45 7.85 3.69 -1.93
CA GLY A 45 7.37 5.04 -1.63
C GLY A 45 8.51 6.03 -1.44
N HIS A 46 9.49 5.70 -0.59
CA HIS A 46 10.69 6.54 -0.41
C HIS A 46 11.43 6.79 -1.73
N ILE A 47 11.60 5.74 -2.56
CA ILE A 47 12.27 5.87 -3.86
C ILE A 47 11.46 6.77 -4.81
N MET A 48 10.16 6.53 -4.94
CA MET A 48 9.30 7.23 -5.90
C MET A 48 9.08 8.69 -5.53
N LEU A 49 9.06 9.01 -4.24
CA LEU A 49 8.91 10.36 -3.73
C LEU A 49 10.26 11.07 -3.54
N ASN A 50 11.38 10.40 -3.87
CA ASN A 50 12.73 10.92 -3.75
C ASN A 50 13.03 11.45 -2.32
N HIS A 51 12.63 10.69 -1.32
CA HIS A 51 12.96 10.96 0.08
C HIS A 51 14.46 10.68 0.29
N LEU A 52 15.23 11.74 0.52
CA LEU A 52 16.69 11.66 0.68
C LEU A 52 17.13 11.55 2.14
N GLU A 53 16.22 11.84 3.07
CA GLU A 53 16.47 11.86 4.52
C GLU A 53 15.29 11.23 5.26
N ASP A 54 15.61 10.54 6.35
CA ASP A 54 14.63 10.00 7.29
C ASP A 54 14.04 11.17 8.09
N SER A 55 12.83 11.58 7.72
CA SER A 55 12.05 12.58 8.45
C SER A 55 10.66 12.03 8.74
N ASP A 56 10.04 12.51 9.82
CA ASP A 56 8.69 12.08 10.19
C ASP A 56 7.68 12.28 9.05
N ASP A 57 7.82 13.36 8.27
CA ASP A 57 6.96 13.61 7.11
C ASP A 57 7.23 12.62 5.97
N ALA A 58 8.51 12.32 5.68
CA ALA A 58 8.89 11.33 4.67
C ALA A 58 8.34 9.93 5.00
N GLU A 59 8.40 9.53 6.28
CA GLU A 59 7.84 8.28 6.78
C GLU A 59 6.31 8.26 6.66
N LEU A 60 5.64 9.36 7.00
CA LEU A 60 4.18 9.48 6.85
C LEU A 60 3.75 9.39 5.39
N GLU A 61 4.47 10.06 4.49
CA GLU A 61 4.21 10.03 3.05
C GLU A 61 4.48 8.65 2.44
N ALA A 62 5.56 7.97 2.82
CA ALA A 62 5.85 6.60 2.37
C ALA A 62 4.83 5.58 2.90
N ASN A 63 4.40 5.72 4.16
CA ASN A 63 3.31 4.92 4.73
C ASN A 63 1.98 5.15 3.99
N PHE A 64 1.67 6.41 3.67
CA PHE A 64 0.50 6.76 2.89
C PHE A 64 0.57 6.17 1.47
N PHE A 65 1.72 6.29 0.81
CA PHE A 65 1.98 5.71 -0.50
C PHE A 65 1.74 4.19 -0.49
N ALA A 66 2.36 3.47 0.46
CA ALA A 66 2.22 2.03 0.59
C ALA A 66 0.75 1.61 0.79
N GLY A 67 0.04 2.29 1.69
CA GLY A 67 -1.37 2.04 1.94
C GLY A 67 -2.25 2.31 0.71
N TYR A 68 -2.03 3.43 0.02
CA TYR A 68 -2.81 3.82 -1.16
C TYR A 68 -2.61 2.86 -2.33
N ILE A 69 -1.38 2.40 -2.59
CA ILE A 69 -1.09 1.44 -3.65
C ILE A 69 -1.65 0.06 -3.31
N LEU A 70 -1.54 -0.39 -2.05
CA LEU A 70 -2.06 -1.69 -1.63
C LEU A 70 -3.59 -1.72 -1.55
N VAL A 71 -4.21 -0.61 -1.19
CA VAL A 71 -5.67 -0.48 -1.04
C VAL A 71 -6.16 0.80 -1.71
N PRO A 72 -6.19 0.87 -3.05
CA PRO A 72 -6.69 2.05 -3.74
C PRO A 72 -8.17 2.28 -3.41
N PRO A 73 -8.58 3.49 -2.99
CA PRO A 73 -9.96 3.75 -2.54
C PRO A 73 -10.99 3.52 -3.64
N VAL A 74 -10.62 3.72 -4.92
CA VAL A 74 -11.49 3.44 -6.07
C VAL A 74 -11.77 1.95 -6.25
N LEU A 75 -10.83 1.07 -5.87
CA LEU A 75 -11.06 -0.37 -5.91
C LEU A 75 -11.94 -0.80 -4.74
N VAL A 76 -11.78 -0.20 -3.55
CA VAL A 76 -12.71 -0.39 -2.43
C VAL A 76 -14.14 -0.01 -2.87
N TYR A 77 -14.30 1.16 -3.50
CA TYR A 77 -15.57 1.63 -4.06
C TYR A 77 -16.17 0.64 -5.08
N ALA A 78 -15.36 0.11 -6.00
CA ALA A 78 -15.82 -0.85 -7.00
C ALA A 78 -16.36 -2.16 -6.39
N HIS A 79 -15.86 -2.54 -5.21
CA HIS A 79 -16.30 -3.72 -4.47
C HIS A 79 -17.44 -3.43 -3.46
N ASP A 80 -17.68 -2.17 -3.11
CA ASP A 80 -18.70 -1.74 -2.15
C ASP A 80 -20.09 -1.56 -2.79
N LYS A 81 -20.60 -2.63 -3.42
CA LYS A 81 -21.87 -2.60 -4.17
C LYS A 81 -23.11 -2.37 -3.29
N THR A 82 -22.99 -2.67 -2.01
CA THR A 82 -24.08 -2.66 -1.02
C THR A 82 -23.92 -1.58 0.03
N ASN A 83 -22.88 -0.73 -0.07
CA ASN A 83 -22.56 0.32 0.88
C ASN A 83 -22.42 -0.20 2.33
N ASP A 84 -21.80 -1.38 2.46
CA ASP A 84 -21.62 -2.14 3.70
C ASP A 84 -20.17 -2.63 3.87
N ILE A 85 -19.23 -2.15 3.06
CA ILE A 85 -17.83 -2.51 3.21
C ILE A 85 -17.26 -1.97 4.53
N ASP A 86 -16.50 -2.81 5.21
CA ASP A 86 -15.80 -2.47 6.45
C ASP A 86 -14.31 -2.83 6.36
N GLN A 87 -13.58 -2.57 7.44
CA GLN A 87 -12.15 -2.86 7.53
C GLN A 87 -11.82 -4.36 7.43
N ASP A 88 -12.70 -5.27 7.91
CA ASP A 88 -12.45 -6.71 7.81
C ASP A 88 -12.62 -7.20 6.37
N ARG A 89 -13.63 -6.68 5.64
CA ARG A 89 -13.80 -6.96 4.22
C ARG A 89 -12.63 -6.39 3.41
N ILE A 90 -12.17 -5.17 3.71
CA ILE A 90 -10.98 -4.58 3.07
C ILE A 90 -9.75 -5.44 3.32
N ARG A 91 -9.51 -5.85 4.58
CA ARG A 91 -8.38 -6.70 4.95
C ARG A 91 -8.33 -7.98 4.11
N ASN A 92 -9.47 -8.66 4.02
CA ASN A 92 -9.58 -9.93 3.31
C ASN A 92 -9.51 -9.74 1.79
N LEU A 93 -10.08 -8.66 1.26
CA LEU A 93 -10.10 -8.38 -0.18
C LEU A 93 -8.72 -8.03 -0.74
N PHE A 94 -7.94 -7.22 0.00
CA PHE A 94 -6.63 -6.73 -0.46
C PHE A 94 -5.44 -7.51 0.12
N ASP A 95 -5.71 -8.49 1.00
CA ASP A 95 -4.71 -9.27 1.73
C ASP A 95 -3.68 -8.36 2.42
N VAL A 96 -4.18 -7.52 3.33
CA VAL A 96 -3.37 -6.57 4.11
C VAL A 96 -3.48 -6.84 5.61
N SER A 97 -2.65 -6.20 6.42
CA SER A 97 -2.74 -6.31 7.87
C SER A 97 -3.91 -5.51 8.45
N ASN A 98 -4.34 -5.82 9.68
CA ASN A 98 -5.40 -5.06 10.38
C ASN A 98 -5.14 -3.54 10.38
N PRO A 99 -3.93 -3.04 10.75
CA PRO A 99 -3.67 -1.61 10.76
C PRO A 99 -3.80 -0.95 9.38
N VAL A 100 -3.34 -1.63 8.32
CA VAL A 100 -3.45 -1.12 6.95
C VAL A 100 -4.91 -1.06 6.53
N ALA A 101 -5.70 -2.09 6.84
CA ALA A 101 -7.13 -2.11 6.51
C ALA A 101 -7.91 -1.02 7.25
N GLU A 102 -7.65 -0.81 8.54
CA GLU A 102 -8.28 0.24 9.35
C GLU A 102 -7.95 1.64 8.81
N ASN A 103 -6.67 1.91 8.53
CA ASN A 103 -6.24 3.17 7.94
C ASN A 103 -6.87 3.40 6.56
N SER A 104 -6.92 2.36 5.73
CA SER A 104 -7.50 2.42 4.39
C SER A 104 -9.01 2.65 4.44
N TYR A 105 -9.73 2.01 5.37
CA TYR A 105 -11.16 2.25 5.58
C TYR A 105 -11.44 3.69 6.02
N ASN A 106 -10.64 4.21 6.97
CA ASN A 106 -10.75 5.60 7.41
C ASN A 106 -10.47 6.60 6.29
N TYR A 107 -9.50 6.31 5.42
CA TYR A 107 -9.23 7.10 4.24
C TYR A 107 -10.36 7.01 3.20
N TYR A 108 -10.86 5.80 2.92
CA TYR A 108 -11.96 5.53 1.99
C TYR A 108 -13.22 6.32 2.35
N LYS A 109 -13.62 6.38 3.63
CA LYS A 109 -14.75 7.20 4.09
C LYS A 109 -14.58 8.67 3.72
N LYS A 110 -13.37 9.23 3.88
CA LYS A 110 -13.06 10.61 3.49
C LYS A 110 -13.03 10.77 1.97
N TRP A 111 -12.54 9.77 1.25
CA TRP A 111 -12.49 9.76 -0.21
C TRP A 111 -13.89 9.74 -0.82
N ILE A 112 -14.82 8.93 -0.30
CA ILE A 112 -16.23 8.93 -0.74
C ILE A 112 -16.86 10.31 -0.55
N GLN A 113 -16.70 10.93 0.63
CA GLN A 113 -17.29 12.24 0.90
C GLN A 113 -16.80 13.34 -0.06
N ARG A 114 -15.56 13.23 -0.55
CA ARG A 114 -15.02 14.18 -1.52
C ARG A 114 -15.55 13.91 -2.93
N ASN A 115 -15.54 12.65 -3.37
CA ASN A 115 -15.94 12.26 -4.73
C ASN A 115 -17.46 12.15 -4.92
N SER A 116 -18.25 12.06 -3.85
CA SER A 116 -19.72 12.16 -3.95
C SER A 116 -20.18 13.59 -4.27
N ASN A 117 -19.37 14.58 -3.87
CA ASN A 117 -19.68 16.01 -4.03
C ASN A 117 -19.04 16.62 -5.29
N LEU A 118 -17.99 15.99 -5.82
CA LEU A 118 -17.28 16.38 -7.03
C LEU A 118 -17.65 15.41 -8.13
N PHE A 119 -18.34 15.87 -9.19
CA PHE A 119 -18.80 15.02 -10.28
C PHE A 119 -17.67 14.17 -10.88
N GLY A 120 -17.70 12.85 -10.64
CA GLY A 120 -16.85 11.84 -11.30
C GLY A 120 -15.53 11.49 -10.60
N LEU A 121 -14.99 10.31 -10.93
CA LEU A 121 -13.68 9.86 -10.46
C LEU A 121 -12.57 10.77 -11.01
N SER A 122 -11.49 10.96 -10.24
CA SER A 122 -10.28 11.63 -10.74
C SER A 122 -9.70 10.88 -11.95
N PRO A 123 -8.86 11.51 -12.80
CA PRO A 123 -8.21 10.81 -13.91
C PRO A 123 -7.38 9.61 -13.45
N VAL A 124 -6.73 9.72 -12.28
CA VAL A 124 -5.94 8.63 -11.68
C VAL A 124 -6.84 7.49 -11.22
N ASP A 125 -7.92 7.80 -10.49
CA ASP A 125 -8.89 6.79 -10.04
C ASP A 125 -9.57 6.11 -11.23
N THR A 126 -9.87 6.84 -12.31
CA THR A 126 -10.41 6.31 -13.56
C THR A 126 -9.42 5.36 -14.23
N PHE A 127 -8.14 5.72 -14.28
CA PHE A 127 -7.10 4.86 -14.83
C PHE A 127 -6.95 3.57 -14.04
N ILE A 128 -6.90 3.66 -12.70
CA ILE A 128 -6.83 2.49 -11.82
C ILE A 128 -8.07 1.62 -12.02
N TYR A 129 -9.28 2.19 -11.97
CA TYR A 129 -10.52 1.45 -12.18
C TYR A 129 -10.50 0.69 -13.52
N ASN A 130 -10.13 1.36 -14.61
CA ASN A 130 -10.10 0.76 -15.93
C ASN A 130 -9.05 -0.35 -16.06
N HIS A 131 -7.91 -0.21 -15.38
CA HIS A 131 -6.87 -1.24 -15.35
C HIS A 131 -7.40 -2.57 -14.77
N PHE A 132 -8.22 -2.50 -13.72
CA PHE A 132 -8.75 -3.69 -13.04
C PHE A 132 -10.08 -4.20 -13.60
N PHE A 133 -10.92 -3.33 -14.18
CA PHE A 133 -12.31 -3.68 -14.52
C PHE A 133 -12.70 -3.43 -16.00
N SER A 134 -11.84 -2.86 -16.84
CA SER A 134 -12.21 -2.48 -18.22
C SER A 134 -11.47 -3.23 -19.34
N ILE A 135 -10.70 -4.28 -19.03
CA ILE A 135 -10.20 -5.21 -20.06
C ILE A 135 -11.25 -6.34 -20.18
N PRO A 136 -11.94 -6.50 -21.32
CA PRO A 136 -12.75 -7.69 -21.54
C PRO A 136 -11.82 -8.90 -21.52
N ALA A 137 -12.16 -9.94 -20.78
CA ALA A 137 -11.52 -11.23 -20.92
C ALA A 137 -11.70 -11.68 -22.38
N THR A 138 -10.68 -11.45 -23.22
CA THR A 138 -10.55 -12.15 -24.49
C THR A 138 -10.12 -13.57 -24.14
N THR A 139 -11.10 -14.45 -23.98
CA THR A 139 -10.97 -15.90 -24.07
C THR A 139 -12.00 -16.41 -25.05
#